data_AF-A0A956C5N2-F1
#
_entry.id   AF-A0A956C5N2-F1
#
_cell.length_a   1.000
_cell.length_b   1.000
_cell.length_c   1.000
_cell.angle_alpha   90.00
_cell.angle_beta   90.00
_cell.angle_gamma   90.00
#
_symmetry.space_group_name_H-M   'P 1'
#
loop_
_entity.id
_entity.type
_entity.pdbx_description
1 polymer ?
#
loop_
_entity_poly.entity_id
_entity_poly.type
_entity_poly.pdbx_seq_one_letter_code
_entity_poly.pdbx_strand_id
1 'polypeptide(L)'
;MRDRRLDVFHKATMGLIESLDAVVRLSRWGEVEAPPEPLVAASEQLVDRLGAADRLSSGKFNGNIADANRVKVMCAAMKRLDAAYLAYREELATAPADAATTLELEIGATKGDLEAISA
;
A
#
# COMPACT_ATOMS: atom_id res chain seq x y z
N MET A 1 15.99 12.91 18.00
CA MET A 1 14.77 13.42 17.35
C MET A 1 14.55 12.60 16.10
N ARG A 2 13.38 11.98 15.92
CA ARG A 2 13.08 11.19 14.71
C ARG A 2 12.98 12.15 13.53
N ASP A 3 13.61 11.81 12.40
CA ASP A 3 13.55 12.64 11.20
C ASP A 3 12.10 12.72 10.70
N ARG A 4 11.51 13.91 10.67
CA ARG A 4 10.12 14.14 10.28
C ARG A 4 9.83 13.67 8.85
N ARG A 5 10.85 13.54 8.01
CA ARG A 5 10.72 12.97 6.66
C ARG A 5 10.35 11.49 6.71
N LEU A 6 10.75 10.73 7.74
CA LEU A 6 10.31 9.33 7.91
C LEU A 6 8.80 9.22 8.05
N ASP A 7 8.18 10.16 8.75
CA ASP A 7 6.73 10.17 8.93
C ASP A 7 6.00 10.33 7.59
N VAL A 8 6.60 11.03 6.62
CA VAL A 8 6.06 11.17 5.27
C VAL A 8 6.05 9.82 4.55
N PHE A 9 7.17 9.10 4.57
CA PHE A 9 7.25 7.76 3.97
C PHE A 9 6.27 6.79 4.67
N HIS A 10 6.25 6.79 6.00
CA HIS A 10 5.39 5.91 6.77
C HIS A 10 3.91 6.17 6.49
N LYS A 11 3.47 7.43 6.52
CA LYS A 11 2.09 7.80 6.20
C LYS A 11 1.71 7.46 4.77
N ALA A 12 2.62 7.67 3.81
CA ALA A 12 2.38 7.32 2.41
C ALA A 12 2.24 5.81 2.23
N THR A 13 3.09 4.99 2.86
CA THR A 13 2.97 3.53 2.79
C THR A 13 1.68 3.04 3.47
N MET A 14 1.34 3.58 4.64
CA MET A 14 0.11 3.22 5.35
C MET A 14 -1.15 3.62 4.58
N GLY A 15 -1.18 4.81 3.98
CA GLY A 15 -2.28 5.21 3.10
C GLY A 15 -2.39 4.30 1.87
N LEU A 16 -1.28 3.95 1.23
CA LEU A 16 -1.32 3.03 0.10
C LEU A 16 -1.91 1.67 0.51
N ILE A 17 -1.47 1.12 1.64
CA ILE A 17 -2.01 -0.11 2.23
C ILE A 17 -3.52 0.01 2.45
N GLU A 18 -3.98 1.09 3.08
CA GLU A 18 -5.41 1.31 3.37
C GLU A 18 -6.26 1.31 2.09
N SER A 19 -5.76 1.91 1.01
CA SER A 19 -6.50 1.99 -0.26
C SER A 19 -6.58 0.64 -0.96
N LEU A 20 -5.49 -0.12 -0.94
CA LEU A 20 -5.44 -1.45 -1.54
C LEU A 20 -6.31 -2.44 -0.74
N ASP A 21 -6.28 -2.35 0.59
CA ASP A 21 -7.17 -3.10 1.48
C ASP A 21 -8.63 -2.78 1.16
N ALA A 22 -8.95 -1.50 0.97
CA ALA A 22 -10.28 -1.07 0.57
C ALA A 22 -10.71 -1.65 -0.80
N VAL A 23 -9.82 -1.66 -1.80
CA VAL A 23 -10.10 -2.28 -3.11
C VAL A 23 -10.41 -3.77 -2.98
N VAL A 24 -9.59 -4.53 -2.23
CA VAL A 24 -9.83 -5.96 -2.01
C VAL A 24 -11.15 -6.21 -1.31
N ARG A 25 -11.48 -5.40 -0.30
CA ARG A 25 -12.74 -5.51 0.44
C ARG A 25 -13.95 -5.15 -0.43
N LEU A 26 -13.82 -4.14 -1.28
CA LEU A 26 -14.87 -3.76 -2.24
C LEU A 26 -15.08 -4.80 -3.32
N SER A 27 -14.02 -5.44 -3.83
CA SER A 27 -14.16 -6.48 -4.85
C SER A 27 -14.87 -7.74 -4.34
N ARG A 28 -14.93 -7.91 -3.02
CA ARG A 28 -15.65 -8.98 -2.32
C ARG A 28 -16.97 -8.51 -1.72
N TRP A 29 -17.32 -7.24 -1.90
CA TRP A 29 -18.52 -6.66 -1.30
C TRP A 29 -19.77 -7.23 -1.98
N GLY A 30 -20.71 -7.72 -1.18
CA GLY A 30 -21.95 -8.27 -1.69
C GLY A 30 -22.91 -7.19 -2.19
N GLU A 31 -23.76 -7.51 -3.16
CA GLU A 31 -24.70 -6.58 -3.79
C GLU A 31 -25.90 -6.17 -2.92
N VAL A 32 -26.06 -6.81 -1.74
CA VAL A 32 -27.25 -6.64 -0.89
C VAL A 32 -27.28 -5.29 -0.17
N GLU A 33 -26.12 -4.69 0.09
CA GLU A 33 -26.00 -3.43 0.80
C GLU A 33 -24.93 -2.54 0.15
N ALA A 34 -25.19 -1.23 0.12
CA ALA A 34 -24.19 -0.26 -0.34
C ALA A 34 -22.91 -0.34 0.51
N PRO A 35 -21.72 -0.28 -0.10
CA PRO A 35 -20.48 -0.31 0.65
C PRO A 35 -20.35 0.92 1.56
N PRO A 36 -19.70 0.79 2.74
CA PRO A 36 -19.48 1.90 3.66
C PRO A 36 -18.72 3.03 2.97
N GLU A 37 -19.19 4.26 3.15
CA GLU A 37 -18.57 5.47 2.57
C GLU A 37 -17.05 5.58 2.86
N PRO A 38 -16.55 5.28 4.08
CA PRO A 38 -15.11 5.32 4.33
C PRO A 38 -14.31 4.32 3.48
N LEU A 39 -14.91 3.17 3.15
CA LEU A 39 -14.28 2.15 2.33
C LEU A 39 -14.18 2.61 0.87
N VAL A 40 -15.27 3.19 0.36
CA VAL A 40 -15.30 3.79 -0.99
C VAL A 40 -14.28 4.91 -1.09
N ALA A 41 -14.30 5.87 -0.16
CA ALA A 41 -13.38 7.00 -0.15
C ALA A 41 -11.90 6.57 -0.08
N ALA A 42 -11.57 5.53 0.70
CA ALA A 42 -10.21 4.98 0.75
C ALA A 42 -9.78 4.37 -0.60
N SER A 43 -10.68 3.67 -1.28
CA SER A 43 -10.39 3.08 -2.60
C SER A 43 -10.20 4.14 -3.70
N GLU A 44 -10.96 5.23 -3.65
CA GLU A 44 -10.87 6.33 -4.62
C GLU A 44 -9.52 7.07 -4.53
N GLN A 45 -8.91 7.10 -3.35
CA GLN A 45 -7.58 7.69 -3.14
C GLN A 45 -6.43 6.84 -3.69
N LEU A 46 -6.69 5.63 -4.19
CA LEU A 46 -5.65 4.69 -4.60
C LEU A 46 -4.73 5.27 -5.67
N VAL A 47 -5.28 5.89 -6.72
CA VAL A 47 -4.48 6.43 -7.83
C VAL A 47 -3.53 7.53 -7.34
N ASP A 48 -4.02 8.43 -6.51
CA ASP A 48 -3.20 9.51 -5.93
C ASP A 48 -2.09 8.95 -5.02
N ARG A 49 -2.42 7.93 -4.23
CA ARG A 49 -1.49 7.28 -3.30
C ARG A 49 -0.43 6.45 -4.04
N LEU A 50 -0.78 5.79 -5.14
CA LEU A 50 0.18 5.13 -6.04
C LEU A 50 1.14 6.17 -6.66
N GLY A 51 0.61 7.28 -7.17
CA GLY A 51 1.44 8.36 -7.71
C GLY A 51 2.37 8.98 -6.66
N ALA A 52 1.93 9.13 -5.41
CA ALA A 52 2.78 9.58 -4.32
C ALA A 52 3.85 8.55 -3.95
N ALA A 53 3.49 7.27 -3.92
CA ALA A 53 4.41 6.17 -3.63
C ALA A 53 5.51 6.03 -4.68
N ASP A 54 5.19 6.16 -5.97
CA ASP A 54 6.18 6.18 -7.06
C ASP A 54 7.18 7.34 -6.90
N ARG A 55 6.68 8.57 -6.69
CA ARG A 55 7.54 9.75 -6.47
C ARG A 55 8.44 9.62 -5.24
N LEU A 56 7.92 9.08 -4.15
CA LEU A 56 8.71 8.88 -2.92
C LEU A 56 9.76 7.77 -3.09
N SER A 57 9.37 6.66 -3.72
CA SER A 57 10.23 5.48 -3.86
C SER A 57 11.34 5.62 -4.92
N SER A 58 11.22 6.62 -5.79
CA SER A 58 12.25 7.05 -6.75
C SER A 58 13.19 8.13 -6.19
N GLY A 59 12.82 8.77 -5.06
CA GLY A 59 13.59 9.82 -4.42
C GLY A 59 14.84 9.32 -3.70
N LYS A 60 15.76 10.25 -3.40
CA LYS A 60 16.93 10.01 -2.55
C LYS A 60 16.66 10.50 -1.12
N PHE A 61 16.95 9.67 -0.13
CA PHE A 61 16.88 10.05 1.27
C PHE A 61 18.27 10.27 1.85
N ASN A 62 18.54 11.51 2.29
CA ASN A 62 19.79 11.88 2.93
C ASN A 62 19.56 12.04 4.43
N GLY A 63 19.75 10.97 5.19
CA GLY A 63 19.66 10.93 6.65
C GLY A 63 20.71 10.00 7.25
N ASN A 64 20.63 9.74 8.56
CA ASN A 64 21.53 8.76 9.20
C ASN A 64 21.26 7.34 8.66
N ILE A 65 22.20 6.43 8.87
CA ILE A 65 22.17 5.07 8.32
C ILE A 65 20.92 4.30 8.77
N ALA A 66 20.53 4.41 10.05
CA ALA A 66 19.35 3.71 10.57
C ALA A 66 18.07 4.19 9.88
N ASP A 67 17.89 5.50 9.73
CA ASP A 67 16.72 6.09 9.09
C ASP A 67 16.71 5.83 7.58
N ALA A 68 17.88 5.86 6.93
CA ALA A 68 18.00 5.50 5.52
C ALA A 68 17.61 4.03 5.26
N ASN A 69 17.96 3.11 6.16
CA ASN A 69 17.54 1.72 6.06
C ASN A 69 16.01 1.57 6.22
N ARG A 70 15.39 2.29 7.17
CA ARG A 70 13.93 2.30 7.31
C ARG A 70 13.24 2.83 6.05
N VAL A 71 13.72 3.94 5.49
CA VAL A 71 13.19 4.48 4.23
C VAL A 71 13.35 3.47 3.09
N LYS A 72 14.49 2.79 2.99
CA LYS A 72 14.71 1.77 1.97
C LYS A 72 13.67 0.65 2.05
N VAL A 73 13.33 0.18 3.25
CA VAL A 73 12.27 -0.82 3.45
C VAL A 73 10.91 -0.28 3.00
N MET A 74 10.55 0.95 3.40
CA MET A 74 9.28 1.58 2.99
C MET A 74 9.18 1.80 1.47
N CYS A 75 10.28 2.21 0.82
CA CYS A 75 10.33 2.35 -0.64
C CYS A 75 10.20 1.00 -1.36
N ALA A 76 10.81 -0.06 -0.83
CA ALA A 76 10.66 -1.41 -1.38
C ALA A 76 9.23 -1.93 -1.21
N ALA A 77 8.60 -1.67 -0.07
CA ALA A 77 7.20 -1.95 0.19
C ALA A 77 6.28 -1.24 -0.83
N MET A 78 6.44 0.06 -1.04
CA MET A 78 5.67 0.83 -2.02
C MET A 78 5.74 0.22 -3.43
N LYS A 79 6.94 -0.17 -3.89
CA LYS A 79 7.14 -0.77 -5.22
C LYS A 79 6.52 -2.15 -5.34
N ARG A 80 6.59 -2.96 -4.28
CA ARG A 80 5.93 -4.28 -4.27
C ARG A 80 4.42 -4.15 -4.31
N LEU A 81 3.85 -3.22 -3.54
CA LEU A 81 2.42 -2.96 -3.54
C LEU A 81 1.92 -2.46 -4.90
N ASP A 82 2.67 -1.57 -5.56
CA ASP A 82 2.36 -1.14 -6.94
C ASP A 82 2.35 -2.33 -7.92
N ALA A 83 3.42 -3.14 -7.90
CA ALA A 83 3.50 -4.33 -8.74
C ALA A 83 2.38 -5.36 -8.46
N ALA A 84 2.06 -5.60 -7.19
CA ALA A 84 0.98 -6.49 -6.79
C ALA A 84 -0.39 -5.98 -7.24
N TYR A 85 -0.61 -4.66 -7.20
CA TYR A 85 -1.83 -4.06 -7.72
C TYR A 85 -1.94 -4.20 -9.24
N LEU A 86 -0.84 -4.05 -9.98
CA LEU A 86 -0.83 -4.29 -11.43
C LEU A 86 -1.17 -5.74 -11.76
N ALA A 87 -0.55 -6.71 -11.06
CA ALA A 87 -0.86 -8.13 -11.22
C ALA A 87 -2.34 -8.43 -10.89
N TYR A 88 -2.85 -7.86 -9.80
CA TYR A 88 -4.28 -7.95 -9.45
C TYR A 88 -5.17 -7.48 -10.59
N ARG A 89 -4.86 -6.34 -11.22
CA ARG A 89 -5.65 -5.81 -12.34
C ARG A 89 -5.61 -6.69 -13.59
N GLU A 90 -4.47 -7.31 -13.87
CA GLU A 90 -4.32 -8.23 -15.00
C GLU A 90 -5.14 -9.51 -14.79
N GLU A 91 -5.15 -10.04 -13.57
CA GLU A 91 -5.84 -11.29 -13.20
C GLU A 91 -7.33 -11.08 -12.87
N LEU A 92 -7.77 -9.84 -12.65
CA LEU A 92 -9.13 -9.53 -12.21
C LEU A 92 -10.22 -10.07 -13.15
N ALA A 93 -9.95 -10.10 -14.46
CA ALA A 93 -10.89 -10.57 -15.47
C ALA A 93 -10.97 -12.11 -15.56
N THR A 94 -9.92 -12.82 -15.12
CA THR A 94 -9.79 -14.27 -15.29
C THR A 94 -10.05 -15.02 -13.98
N ALA A 95 -9.50 -14.53 -12.88
CA ALA A 95 -9.55 -15.17 -11.57
C ALA A 95 -9.68 -14.11 -10.46
N PRO A 96 -10.81 -13.39 -10.36
CA PRO A 96 -10.97 -12.26 -9.43
C PRO A 96 -10.77 -12.63 -7.96
N ALA A 97 -11.16 -13.83 -7.54
CA ALA A 97 -10.99 -14.30 -6.16
C ALA A 97 -9.51 -14.58 -5.83
N ASP A 98 -8.77 -15.19 -6.74
CA ASP A 98 -7.35 -15.51 -6.57
C ASP A 98 -6.52 -14.22 -6.60
N ALA A 99 -6.81 -13.33 -7.56
CA ALA A 99 -6.19 -12.01 -7.66
C ALA A 99 -6.34 -11.22 -6.35
N ALA A 100 -7.56 -11.15 -5.79
CA ALA A 100 -7.83 -10.45 -4.54
C ALA A 100 -7.07 -11.08 -3.35
N THR A 101 -6.96 -12.41 -3.33
CA THR A 101 -6.23 -13.15 -2.28
C THR A 101 -4.74 -12.89 -2.34
N THR A 102 -4.15 -12.90 -3.53
CA THR A 102 -2.73 -12.59 -3.74
C THR A 102 -2.41 -11.15 -3.30
N LEU A 103 -3.24 -10.18 -3.67
CA LEU A 103 -3.08 -8.80 -3.25
C LEU A 103 -3.19 -8.63 -1.72
N GLU A 104 -4.15 -9.31 -1.09
CA GLU A 104 -4.32 -9.32 0.37
C GLU A 104 -3.10 -9.88 1.11
N LEU A 105 -2.51 -10.95 0.60
CA LEU A 105 -1.29 -11.54 1.18
C LEU A 105 -0.11 -10.54 1.12
N GLU A 106 0.07 -9.85 0.00
CA GLU A 106 1.13 -8.85 -0.13
C GLU A 106 0.90 -7.63 0.79
N ILE A 107 -0.35 -7.19 0.95
CA ILE A 107 -0.73 -6.16 1.92
C ILE A 107 -0.35 -6.61 3.34
N GLY A 108 -0.70 -7.84 3.72
CA GLY A 108 -0.38 -8.42 5.01
C GLY A 108 1.13 -8.51 5.28
N ALA A 109 1.89 -9.01 4.30
CA ALA A 109 3.36 -9.08 4.38
C ALA A 109 3.98 -7.69 4.56
N THR A 110 3.48 -6.70 3.81
CA THR A 110 3.98 -5.32 3.90
C THR A 110 3.69 -4.69 5.27
N LYS A 111 2.50 -4.94 5.86
CA LYS A 111 2.19 -4.50 7.23
C LYS A 111 3.20 -5.08 8.23
N GLY A 112 3.54 -6.36 8.12
CA GLY A 112 4.55 -7.01 8.96
C GLY A 112 5.94 -6.38 8.85
N ASP A 113 6.38 -6.04 7.64
CA ASP A 113 7.66 -5.34 7.43
C ASP A 113 7.68 -3.95 8.09
N LEU A 114 6.56 -3.22 8.04
CA LEU A 114 6.45 -1.90 8.66
C LEU A 114 6.49 -1.95 10.18
N GLU A 115 5.89 -2.99 10.77
CA GLU A 115 5.95 -3.25 12.21
C GLU A 115 7.39 -3.54 12.65
N ALA A 116 8.11 -4.38 11.88
CA ALA A 116 9.49 -4.76 12.18
C ALA A 116 10.47 -3.57 12.19
N ILE A 117 10.24 -2.54 11.36
CA ILE A 117 11.09 -1.34 11.32
C ILE A 117 10.67 -0.22 12.29
N SER A 118 9.50 -0.38 12.91
CA SER A 118 8.92 0.56 13.88
C SER A 118 9.21 0.19 15.33
N ALA A 119 9.59 -1.07 15.58
CA ALA A 119 10.19 -1.54 16.84
C ALA A 119 11.61 -1.00 17.05
#